data_AF-X1GC67-F1
#
_entry.id   AF-X1GC67-F1
#
_cell.length_a   1.000
_cell.length_b   1.000
_cell.length_c   1.000
_cell.angle_alpha   90.00
_cell.angle_beta   90.00
_cell.angle_gamma   90.00
#
_symmetry.space_group_name_H-M   'P 1'
#
loop_
_entity.id
_entity.type
_entity.pdbx_description
1 polymer ?
#
loop_
_entity_poly.entity_id
_entity_poly.type
_entity_poly.pdbx_seq_one_letter_code
_entity_poly.pdbx_strand_id
1 'polypeptide(L)'
;MIRKISDILREKERTYSFELFPPKTEKGREKLPETAGTLKELEPDWFAVTYGAGGTTRELTMDIVDELQKRLLVPAMHHFTCVGHSKAELEAIIKKMKEKNICNILALRGDAPEGVEHWEPAPDGLEYCYQLIELIRSYDSFFSIGVAGFPEGHIDCPDKEIDSRYLKIKID
;
A
#
# COMPACT_ATOMS: atom_id res chain seq x y z
N MET A 1 7.91 19.09 -1.44
CA MET A 1 7.71 17.90 -0.58
C MET A 1 6.45 17.20 -1.08
N ILE A 2 6.47 15.88 -1.26
CA ILE A 2 5.27 15.13 -1.66
C ILE A 2 4.20 15.28 -0.56
N ARG A 3 2.96 15.57 -0.95
CA ARG A 3 1.86 15.77 -0.01
C ARG A 3 1.42 14.43 0.59
N LYS A 4 1.05 14.47 1.87
CA LYS A 4 0.37 13.34 2.53
C LYS A 4 -1.09 13.32 2.14
N ILE A 5 -1.60 12.14 1.84
CA ILE A 5 -3.01 11.93 1.51
C ILE A 5 -3.91 12.29 2.71
N SER A 6 -3.45 12.06 3.95
CA SER A 6 -4.16 12.52 5.15
C SER A 6 -4.42 14.03 5.17
N ASP A 7 -3.53 14.83 4.60
CA ASP A 7 -3.68 16.29 4.55
C ASP A 7 -4.61 16.69 3.41
N ILE A 8 -4.48 16.04 2.25
CA ILE A 8 -5.39 16.23 1.10
C ILE A 8 -6.84 15.97 1.51
N LEU A 9 -7.09 14.86 2.22
CA LEU A 9 -8.43 14.48 2.69
C LEU A 9 -9.00 15.44 3.75
N ARG A 10 -8.16 16.18 4.48
CA ARG A 10 -8.63 17.22 5.43
C ARG A 10 -8.97 18.52 4.73
N GLU A 11 -8.31 18.81 3.62
CA GLU A 11 -8.44 20.09 2.90
C GLU A 11 -9.52 20.05 1.81
N LYS A 12 -9.71 18.91 1.14
CA LYS A 12 -10.66 18.76 0.03
C LYS A 12 -11.94 18.10 0.49
N GLU A 13 -13.07 18.67 0.07
CA GLU A 13 -14.40 18.06 0.27
C GLU A 13 -14.56 16.75 -0.51
N ARG A 14 -13.99 16.69 -1.72
CA ARG A 14 -14.02 15.52 -2.59
C ARG A 14 -12.66 15.26 -3.20
N THR A 15 -12.27 14.00 -3.19
CA THR A 15 -11.03 13.52 -3.82
C THR A 15 -11.29 12.46 -4.87
N TYR A 16 -10.31 12.28 -5.75
CA TYR A 16 -10.33 11.27 -6.80
C TYR A 16 -8.93 10.69 -7.03
N SER A 17 -8.83 9.38 -7.26
CA SER A 17 -7.57 8.67 -7.42
C SER A 17 -7.68 7.49 -8.37
N PHE A 18 -6.54 7.04 -8.90
CA PHE A 18 -6.44 5.82 -9.70
C PHE A 18 -5.56 4.79 -9.01
N GLU A 19 -5.88 3.51 -9.20
CA GLU A 19 -5.03 2.39 -8.78
C GLU A 19 -4.41 1.70 -10.01
N LEU A 20 -3.10 1.47 -9.94
CA LEU A 20 -2.28 0.90 -11.01
C LEU A 20 -1.63 -0.40 -10.53
N PHE A 21 -1.40 -1.32 -11.47
CA PHE A 21 -0.77 -2.61 -11.19
C PHE A 21 0.65 -2.65 -11.77
N PRO A 22 1.65 -3.15 -11.03
CA PRO A 22 2.99 -3.38 -11.57
C PRO A 22 2.94 -4.30 -12.80
N PRO A 23 3.39 -3.83 -13.98
CA PRO A 23 3.34 -4.64 -15.19
C PRO A 23 4.32 -5.83 -15.10
N LYS A 24 3.85 -7.01 -15.52
CA LYS A 24 4.66 -8.24 -15.54
C LYS A 24 5.71 -8.27 -16.66
N THR A 25 5.58 -7.40 -17.66
CA THR A 25 6.47 -7.36 -18.84
C THR A 25 7.23 -6.05 -18.90
N GLU A 26 8.42 -6.08 -19.50
CA GLU A 26 9.26 -4.89 -19.70
C GLU A 26 8.56 -3.80 -20.52
N LYS A 27 7.96 -4.17 -21.67
CA LYS A 27 7.14 -3.26 -22.47
C LYS A 27 5.99 -2.64 -21.66
N GLY A 28 5.40 -3.40 -20.74
CA GLY A 28 4.36 -2.88 -19.85
C GLY A 28 4.91 -1.83 -18.88
N ARG A 29 6.11 -2.05 -18.34
CA ARG A 29 6.79 -1.09 -17.45
C ARG A 29 7.14 0.20 -18.18
N GLU A 30 7.61 0.12 -19.41
CA GLU A 30 7.90 1.31 -20.24
C GLU A 30 6.65 2.14 -20.52
N LYS A 31 5.51 1.47 -20.77
CA LYS A 31 4.23 2.13 -21.10
C LYS A 31 3.47 2.68 -19.88
N LEU A 32 3.76 2.18 -18.67
CA LEU A 32 3.02 2.58 -17.47
C LEU A 32 3.14 4.09 -17.17
N PRO A 33 4.34 4.71 -17.18
CA PRO A 33 4.46 6.16 -16.98
C PRO A 33 3.71 6.99 -18.03
N GLU A 34 3.65 6.54 -19.29
CA GLU A 34 2.88 7.21 -20.35
C GLU A 34 1.38 7.16 -20.05
N THR A 35 0.88 5.98 -19.68
CA THR A 35 -0.53 5.77 -19.35
C THR A 35 -0.92 6.61 -18.12
N ALA A 36 -0.09 6.61 -17.08
CA ALA A 36 -0.29 7.45 -15.91
C ALA A 36 -0.20 8.95 -16.25
N GLY A 37 0.63 9.32 -17.22
CA GLY A 37 0.69 10.67 -17.78
C GLY A 37 -0.61 11.11 -18.44
N THR A 38 -1.26 10.23 -19.22
CA THR A 38 -2.60 10.51 -19.76
C THR A 38 -3.65 10.64 -18.65
N LEU A 39 -3.63 9.75 -17.65
CA LEU A 39 -4.57 9.82 -16.52
C LEU A 39 -4.35 11.06 -15.64
N LYS A 40 -3.13 11.58 -15.58
CA LYS A 40 -2.81 12.83 -14.88
C LYS A 40 -3.59 14.02 -15.43
N GLU A 41 -3.95 14.04 -16.71
CA GLU A 41 -4.75 15.12 -17.31
C GLU A 41 -6.15 15.26 -16.67
N LEU A 42 -6.61 14.22 -15.97
CA LEU A 42 -7.85 14.23 -15.18
C LEU A 42 -7.65 14.75 -13.75
N GLU A 43 -6.47 15.28 -13.44
CA GLU A 43 -6.09 15.90 -12.16
C GLU A 43 -6.39 15.03 -10.92
N PRO A 44 -5.96 13.75 -10.88
CA PRO A 44 -6.15 12.93 -9.69
C PRO A 44 -5.35 13.49 -8.49
N ASP A 45 -5.90 13.31 -7.30
CA ASP A 45 -5.27 13.70 -6.05
C ASP A 45 -4.07 12.81 -5.68
N TRP A 46 -4.13 11.53 -6.07
CA TRP A 46 -3.02 10.60 -6.00
C TRP A 46 -3.18 9.42 -6.96
N PHE A 47 -2.06 8.72 -7.19
CA PHE A 47 -2.05 7.37 -7.74
C PHE A 47 -1.78 6.36 -6.62
N ALA A 48 -2.38 5.19 -6.67
CA ALA A 48 -2.03 4.03 -5.86
C ALA A 48 -1.38 2.97 -6.73
N VAL A 49 -0.38 2.27 -6.21
CA VAL A 49 0.30 1.17 -6.92
C VAL A 49 0.21 -0.08 -6.07
N THR A 50 -0.38 -1.13 -6.65
CA THR A 50 -0.57 -2.41 -5.96
C THR A 50 0.74 -3.12 -5.70
N TYR A 51 0.72 -4.00 -4.69
CA TYR A 51 1.87 -4.78 -4.25
C TYR A 51 1.52 -6.25 -4.39
N GLY A 52 2.28 -6.95 -5.23
CA GLY A 52 1.97 -8.32 -5.61
C GLY A 52 1.96 -9.26 -4.40
N ALA A 53 0.82 -9.93 -4.18
CA ALA A 53 0.72 -11.04 -3.25
C ALA A 53 1.75 -12.13 -3.63
N GLY A 54 2.41 -12.71 -2.63
CA GLY A 54 3.36 -13.80 -2.83
C GLY A 54 4.72 -13.45 -3.46
N GLY A 55 5.12 -12.18 -3.56
CA GLY A 55 6.53 -11.86 -3.87
C GLY A 55 6.86 -11.39 -5.28
N THR A 56 5.99 -11.65 -6.25
CA THR A 56 6.36 -11.61 -7.67
C THR A 56 6.71 -10.22 -8.22
N THR A 57 6.21 -9.14 -7.63
CA THR A 57 6.43 -7.75 -8.09
C THR A 57 6.81 -6.78 -6.97
N ARG A 58 7.28 -7.30 -5.83
CA ARG A 58 7.54 -6.50 -4.60
C ARG A 58 8.53 -5.38 -4.84
N GLU A 59 9.66 -5.67 -5.48
CA GLU A 59 10.70 -4.68 -5.77
C GLU A 59 10.23 -3.63 -6.80
N LEU A 60 9.39 -4.05 -7.76
CA LEU A 60 8.90 -3.16 -8.83
C LEU A 60 7.96 -2.07 -8.31
N THR A 61 7.17 -2.36 -7.29
CA THR A 61 6.16 -1.42 -6.77
C THR A 61 6.82 -0.14 -6.28
N MET A 62 7.91 -0.25 -5.53
CA MET A 62 8.61 0.90 -4.97
C MET A 62 9.21 1.80 -6.05
N ASP A 63 9.81 1.21 -7.07
CA ASP A 63 10.40 1.95 -8.17
C ASP A 63 9.35 2.64 -9.03
N ILE A 64 8.20 1.99 -9.27
CA ILE A 64 7.06 2.61 -9.95
C ILE A 64 6.53 3.80 -9.15
N VAL A 65 6.30 3.65 -7.84
CA VAL A 65 5.82 4.74 -6.98
C VAL A 65 6.78 5.92 -7.01
N ASP A 66 8.09 5.66 -6.87
CA ASP A 66 9.15 6.67 -6.89
C ASP A 66 9.24 7.37 -8.27
N GLU A 67 9.10 6.62 -9.36
CA GLU A 67 9.09 7.18 -10.71
C GLU A 67 7.86 8.06 -10.96
N LEU A 68 6.66 7.58 -10.62
CA LEU A 68 5.41 8.32 -10.83
C LEU A 68 5.41 9.63 -10.06
N GLN A 69 5.79 9.64 -8.78
CA GLN A 69 5.81 10.88 -7.99
C GLN A 69 6.81 11.90 -8.55
N LYS A 70 7.97 11.45 -9.06
CA LYS A 70 9.02 12.32 -9.61
C LYS A 70 8.64 12.87 -10.99
N ARG A 71 8.08 12.03 -11.87
CA ARG A 71 7.70 12.41 -13.24
C ARG A 71 6.42 13.23 -13.29
N LEU A 72 5.39 12.80 -12.55
CA LEU A 72 4.05 13.36 -12.66
C LEU A 72 3.81 14.50 -11.66
N LEU A 73 4.62 14.61 -10.61
CA LEU A 73 4.43 15.58 -9.51
C LEU A 73 3.06 15.43 -8.82
N VAL A 74 2.50 14.22 -8.86
CA VAL A 74 1.28 13.82 -8.16
C VAL A 74 1.68 12.87 -7.03
N PRO A 75 1.10 12.99 -5.81
CA PRO A 75 1.35 12.02 -4.75
C PRO A 75 1.08 10.59 -5.21
N ALA A 76 1.94 9.66 -4.78
CA ALA A 76 1.77 8.25 -5.04
C ALA A 76 1.71 7.47 -3.72
N MET A 77 0.82 6.49 -3.65
CA MET A 77 0.58 5.59 -2.53
C MET A 77 1.13 4.21 -2.86
N HIS A 78 1.94 3.68 -1.95
CA HIS A 78 2.51 2.35 -2.05
C HIS A 78 1.63 1.35 -1.28
N HIS A 79 1.06 0.35 -1.95
CA HIS A 79 0.43 -0.77 -1.23
C HIS A 79 1.49 -1.58 -0.51
N PHE A 80 1.27 -2.02 0.71
CA PHE A 80 2.30 -2.74 1.46
C PHE A 80 1.67 -3.84 2.29
N THR A 81 2.05 -5.09 1.98
CA THR A 81 1.52 -6.29 2.63
C THR A 81 2.54 -6.88 3.59
N CYS A 82 2.08 -7.50 4.69
CA CYS A 82 2.97 -8.18 5.64
C CYS A 82 3.14 -9.68 5.36
N VAL A 83 2.17 -10.32 4.68
CA VAL A 83 2.25 -11.75 4.36
C VAL A 83 3.46 -12.06 3.47
N GLY A 84 4.20 -13.09 3.86
CA GLY A 84 5.40 -13.56 3.17
C GLY A 84 6.62 -12.67 3.35
N HIS A 85 6.68 -11.92 4.45
CA HIS A 85 7.84 -11.15 4.89
C HIS A 85 8.22 -11.45 6.34
N SER A 86 9.53 -11.40 6.62
CA SER A 86 10.01 -11.26 8.00
C SER A 86 9.85 -9.82 8.49
N LYS A 87 9.81 -9.59 9.81
CA LYS A 87 9.80 -8.23 10.34
C LYS A 87 11.02 -7.43 9.89
N ALA A 88 12.20 -8.05 9.83
CA ALA A 88 13.42 -7.39 9.38
C ALA A 88 13.33 -6.90 7.91
N GLU A 89 12.69 -7.67 7.03
CA GLU A 89 12.43 -7.26 5.64
C GLU A 89 11.46 -6.07 5.58
N LEU A 90 10.38 -6.11 6.37
CA LEU A 90 9.42 -5.01 6.44
C LEU A 90 10.08 -3.71 6.91
N GLU A 91 10.91 -3.78 7.95
CA GLU A 91 11.70 -2.65 8.45
C GLU A 91 12.65 -2.08 7.40
N ALA A 92 13.32 -2.95 6.63
CA ALA A 92 14.21 -2.52 5.55
C ALA A 92 13.43 -1.80 4.43
N ILE A 93 12.25 -2.30 4.08
CA ILE A 93 11.37 -1.70 3.07
C ILE A 93 10.87 -0.33 3.54
N ILE A 94 10.42 -0.20 4.81
CA ILE A 94 9.97 1.06 5.39
C ILE A 94 11.08 2.13 5.35
N LYS A 95 12.31 1.75 5.71
CA LYS A 95 13.48 2.65 5.62
C LYS A 95 13.72 3.14 4.19
N LYS A 96 13.70 2.23 3.21
CA LYS A 96 13.85 2.57 1.78
C LYS A 96 12.73 3.49 1.26
N MET A 97 11.48 3.28 1.70
CA MET A 97 10.38 4.19 1.36
C MET A 97 10.67 5.61 1.85
N LYS A 98 11.16 5.75 3.08
CA LYS A 98 11.53 7.04 3.67
C LYS A 98 12.68 7.72 2.91
N GLU A 99 13.71 6.96 2.52
CA GLU A 99 14.84 7.44 1.70
C GLU A 99 14.37 7.97 0.33
N LYS A 100 13.38 7.30 -0.29
CA LYS A 100 12.74 7.74 -1.54
C LYS A 100 11.65 8.80 -1.35
N ASN A 101 11.47 9.31 -0.13
CA ASN A 101 10.44 10.28 0.23
C ASN A 101 8.99 9.81 -0.11
N ILE A 102 8.74 8.50 -0.07
CA ILE A 102 7.42 7.90 -0.25
C ILE A 102 6.72 7.95 1.11
N CYS A 103 5.81 8.91 1.28
CA CYS A 103 5.15 9.17 2.56
C CYS A 103 3.72 8.62 2.65
N ASN A 104 3.19 7.98 1.61
CA ASN A 104 1.82 7.44 1.58
C ASN A 104 1.83 5.93 1.41
N ILE A 105 1.27 5.20 2.36
CA ILE A 105 1.23 3.73 2.39
C ILE A 105 -0.22 3.27 2.56
N LEU A 106 -0.64 2.26 1.79
CA LEU A 106 -1.82 1.45 2.11
C LEU A 106 -1.35 0.18 2.82
N ALA A 107 -1.54 0.10 4.13
CA ALA A 107 -1.15 -1.07 4.92
C ALA A 107 -2.20 -2.18 4.75
N LEU A 108 -1.72 -3.36 4.40
CA LEU A 108 -2.54 -4.53 4.09
C LEU A 108 -1.95 -5.77 4.77
N ARG A 109 -2.80 -6.78 5.03
CA ARG A 109 -2.29 -8.12 5.39
C ARG A 109 -1.64 -8.76 4.16
N GLY A 110 -2.37 -8.75 3.04
CA GLY A 110 -2.06 -9.52 1.85
C GLY A 110 -2.71 -10.90 1.89
N ASP A 111 -2.74 -11.56 0.74
CA ASP A 111 -3.33 -12.89 0.61
C ASP A 111 -2.32 -13.97 0.97
N ALA A 112 -2.83 -15.12 1.44
CA ALA A 112 -2.02 -16.33 1.58
C ALA A 112 -1.41 -16.73 0.23
N PRO A 113 -0.19 -17.32 0.20
CA PRO A 113 0.38 -17.85 -1.02
C PRO A 113 -0.56 -18.87 -1.69
N GLU A 114 -0.58 -18.88 -3.02
CA GLU A 114 -1.43 -19.80 -3.79
C GLU A 114 -1.09 -21.26 -3.46
N GLY A 115 -2.13 -22.07 -3.24
CA GLY A 115 -2.00 -23.50 -2.91
C GLY A 115 -1.68 -23.81 -1.45
N VAL A 116 -1.68 -22.82 -0.55
CA VAL A 116 -1.48 -23.02 0.89
C VAL A 116 -2.82 -22.99 1.62
N GLU A 117 -3.30 -24.14 2.12
CA GLU A 117 -4.54 -24.23 2.90
C GLU A 117 -4.44 -23.56 4.28
N HIS A 118 -3.27 -23.66 4.92
CA HIS A 118 -2.98 -23.06 6.22
C HIS A 118 -1.67 -22.29 6.13
N TRP A 119 -1.79 -20.97 5.99
CA TRP A 119 -0.64 -20.08 6.02
C TRP A 119 -0.34 -19.67 7.46
N GLU A 120 0.91 -19.81 7.86
CA GLU A 120 1.43 -19.27 9.12
C GLU A 120 2.47 -18.17 8.82
N PRO A 121 2.55 -17.12 9.65
CA PRO A 121 3.60 -16.12 9.52
C PRO A 121 4.98 -16.76 9.70
N ALA A 122 6.01 -16.13 9.14
CA ALA A 122 7.38 -16.45 9.50
C ALA A 122 7.55 -16.34 11.04
N PRO A 123 8.55 -17.01 11.67
CA PRO A 123 8.75 -16.96 13.12
C PRO A 123 8.83 -15.54 13.70
N ASP A 124 9.27 -14.56 12.90
CA ASP A 124 9.31 -13.13 13.21
C ASP A 124 8.42 -12.28 12.28
N GLY A 125 7.55 -12.92 11.49
CA GLY A 125 6.63 -12.26 10.57
C GLY A 125 5.42 -11.66 11.29
N LEU A 126 4.61 -10.91 10.54
CA LEU A 126 3.36 -10.35 11.05
C LEU A 126 2.17 -11.11 10.46
N GLU A 127 1.21 -11.43 11.31
CA GLU A 127 0.00 -12.19 10.96
C GLU A 127 -1.12 -11.26 10.47
N TYR A 128 -1.25 -10.09 11.10
CA TYR A 128 -2.34 -9.15 10.86
C TYR A 128 -1.86 -7.78 10.40
N CYS A 129 -2.72 -7.11 9.62
CA CYS A 129 -2.47 -5.75 9.13
C CYS A 129 -2.21 -4.73 10.26
N TYR A 130 -2.88 -4.84 11.42
CA TYR A 130 -2.67 -3.89 12.52
C TYR A 130 -1.23 -3.92 13.06
N GLN A 131 -0.57 -5.09 13.04
CA GLN A 131 0.84 -5.21 13.45
C GLN A 131 1.76 -4.49 12.47
N LEU A 132 1.43 -4.49 11.17
CA LEU A 132 2.16 -3.73 10.17
C LEU A 132 1.98 -2.22 10.39
N ILE A 133 0.78 -1.78 10.75
CA ILE A 133 0.49 -0.38 11.07
C ILE A 133 1.32 0.07 12.29
N GLU A 134 1.35 -0.72 13.36
CA GLU A 134 2.18 -0.46 14.54
C GLU A 134 3.66 -0.37 14.18
N LEU A 135 4.15 -1.27 13.33
CA LEU A 135 5.53 -1.24 12.84
C LEU A 135 5.80 0.06 12.07
N ILE A 136 4.95 0.45 11.12
CA ILE A 136 5.14 1.70 10.35
C ILE A 136 5.10 2.92 11.28
N ARG A 137 4.16 2.97 12.23
CA ARG A 137 4.04 4.07 13.22
C ARG A 137 5.27 4.20 14.12
N SER A 138 6.01 3.11 14.36
CA SER A 138 7.27 3.16 15.13
C SER A 138 8.39 3.96 14.45
N TYR A 139 8.28 4.23 13.14
CA TYR A 139 9.27 4.96 12.33
C TYR A 139 9.04 6.47 12.26
N ASP A 140 8.28 7.04 13.20
CA ASP A 140 7.83 8.43 13.34
C ASP A 140 6.58 8.81 12.53
N SER A 141 6.17 10.07 12.66
CA SER A 141 4.99 10.64 11.99
C SER A 141 5.21 10.93 10.50
N PHE A 142 6.25 10.40 9.86
CA PHE A 142 6.57 10.65 8.45
C PHE A 142 5.49 10.09 7.51
N PHE A 143 4.91 8.93 7.82
CA PHE A 143 3.94 8.27 6.94
C PHE A 143 2.50 8.73 7.16
N SER A 144 1.75 8.80 6.08
CA SER A 144 0.29 8.78 6.02
C SER A 144 -0.12 7.35 5.68
N ILE A 145 -0.89 6.71 6.56
CA ILE A 145 -1.24 5.30 6.48
C ILE A 145 -2.74 5.18 6.18
N GLY A 146 -3.07 4.55 5.05
CA GLY A 146 -4.41 4.06 4.74
C GLY A 146 -4.57 2.60 5.13
N VAL A 147 -5.82 2.17 5.32
CA VAL A 147 -6.18 0.77 5.64
C VAL A 147 -7.40 0.36 4.82
N ALA A 148 -7.50 -0.92 4.46
CA ALA A 148 -8.69 -1.44 3.77
C ALA A 148 -9.87 -1.61 4.73
N GLY A 149 -11.09 -1.33 4.26
CA GLY A 149 -12.35 -1.65 4.93
C GLY A 149 -13.28 -2.38 3.97
N PHE A 150 -14.12 -3.27 4.50
CA PHE A 150 -14.96 -4.18 3.70
C PHE A 150 -16.43 -3.94 4.02
N PRO A 151 -17.17 -3.15 3.21
CA PRO A 151 -18.58 -2.84 3.48
C PRO A 151 -19.48 -4.08 3.60
N GLU A 152 -19.12 -5.15 2.90
CA GLU A 152 -19.85 -6.43 2.90
C GLU A 152 -19.30 -7.44 3.92
N GLY A 153 -18.24 -7.09 4.66
CA GLY A 153 -17.45 -7.98 5.51
C GLY A 153 -16.31 -8.67 4.73
N HIS A 154 -15.19 -8.93 5.41
CA HIS A 154 -14.09 -9.69 4.82
C HIS A 154 -14.45 -11.17 4.66
N ILE A 155 -14.03 -11.81 3.57
CA ILE A 155 -14.38 -13.22 3.27
C ILE A 155 -13.90 -14.21 4.35
N ASP A 156 -12.72 -13.95 4.94
CA ASP A 156 -12.19 -14.74 6.06
C ASP A 156 -12.83 -14.40 7.42
N CYS A 157 -13.75 -13.44 7.47
CA CYS A 157 -14.43 -13.02 8.70
C CYS A 157 -15.94 -13.32 8.60
N PRO A 158 -16.44 -14.37 9.27
CA PRO A 158 -17.84 -14.78 9.14
C PRO A 158 -18.84 -13.79 9.77
N ASP A 159 -18.36 -12.79 10.52
CA ASP A 159 -19.18 -11.85 11.27
C ASP A 159 -18.77 -10.40 10.95
N LYS A 160 -19.72 -9.61 10.45
CA LYS A 160 -19.50 -8.21 10.05
C LYS A 160 -19.20 -7.28 11.22
N GLU A 161 -19.73 -7.55 12.40
CA GLU A 161 -19.43 -6.78 13.61
C GLU A 161 -18.00 -7.04 14.07
N ILE A 162 -17.52 -8.27 13.95
CA ILE A 162 -16.11 -8.60 14.20
C ILE A 162 -15.20 -7.90 13.18
N ASP A 163 -15.53 -7.95 11.88
CA ASP A 163 -14.77 -7.24 10.84
C ASP A 163 -14.69 -5.73 11.11
N SER A 164 -15.82 -5.11 11.49
CA SER A 164 -15.90 -3.70 11.89
C SER A 164 -15.03 -3.38 13.11
N ARG A 165 -14.96 -4.27 14.11
CA ARG A 165 -14.04 -4.12 15.25
C ARG A 165 -12.58 -4.17 14.83
N TYR A 166 -12.20 -5.06 13.91
CA TYR A 166 -10.85 -5.08 13.36
C TYR A 166 -10.54 -3.84 12.51
N LEU A 167 -11.52 -3.30 11.80
CA LEU A 167 -11.38 -2.00 11.14
C LEU A 167 -11.09 -0.89 12.17
N LYS A 168 -11.83 -0.85 13.28
CA LYS A 168 -11.56 0.09 14.37
C LYS A 168 -10.14 -0.06 14.93
N ILE A 169 -9.69 -1.29 15.20
CA ILE A 169 -8.33 -1.56 15.68
C ILE A 169 -7.26 -1.03 14.71
N LYS A 170 -7.48 -1.14 13.39
CA LYS A 170 -6.56 -0.59 12.38
C LYS A 170 -6.54 0.94 12.34
N ILE A 171 -7.65 1.60 12.70
CA ILE A 171 -7.80 3.05 12.66
C ILE A 171 -7.21 3.69 13.93
N ASP A 172 -7.49 3.12 15.10
CA ASP A 172 -6.94 3.55 16.39
C ASP A 172 -5.39 3.50 16.37
#